data_AF-A0AA97HJY1-F1
#
_entry.id   AF-A0AA97HJY1-F1
#
_cell.length_a   1.000
_cell.length_b   1.000
_cell.length_c   1.000
_cell.angle_alpha   90.00
_cell.angle_beta   90.00
_cell.angle_gamma   90.00
#
_symmetry.space_group_name_H-M   'P 1'
#
loop_
_entity.id
_entity.type
_entity.pdbx_description
1 polymer ?
#
loop_
_entity_poly.entity_id
_entity_poly.type
_entity_poly.pdbx_seq_one_letter_code
_entity_poly.pdbx_strand_id
1 'polypeptide(L)'
;MLSPLTYLKQNSLLRRGLYSLMAALMAITIGLATPTPSHASIFDLIFQGIRYVQLGNMSNRDEVNLGTQIDRQLKAQQGVRIYNRNASINSYINEIGQRLAATSDRPDLPYTFQVVDDNSVNAFATTGGFVYIQTGLIRAAENEAELAGVMAHEIGHITGRHALNQMRQQALASGVAGSLGVRQDALVGLGVQLALQLPNSREAEHDADRRGFHNLGRAGYDTAGFISFMQKLEGRNTAEFLSTHPNPGNRVNNLQSMHNAGTYANAGAGTDAAAYRNRIRGL
;
A
#
# COMPACT_ATOMS: atom_id res chain seq x y z
N MET A 1 -11.72 20.40 64.56
CA MET A 1 -10.72 20.27 63.47
C MET A 1 -11.27 20.97 62.25
N LEU A 2 -10.58 22.00 61.74
CA LEU A 2 -10.97 22.67 60.49
C LEU A 2 -10.77 21.71 59.31
N SER A 3 -11.69 21.70 58.35
CA SER A 3 -11.51 20.88 57.15
C SER A 3 -10.24 21.32 56.39
N PRO A 4 -9.52 20.40 55.73
CA PRO A 4 -8.26 20.71 55.04
C PRO A 4 -8.36 21.89 54.05
N LEU A 5 -9.53 22.02 53.40
CA LEU A 5 -9.84 23.11 52.46
C LEU A 5 -9.97 24.48 53.15
N THR A 6 -10.46 24.51 54.38
CA THR A 6 -10.61 25.75 55.15
C THR A 6 -9.25 26.26 55.65
N TYR A 7 -8.35 25.34 56.00
CA TYR A 7 -6.98 25.67 56.43
C TYR A 7 -6.14 26.28 55.29
N LEU A 8 -6.26 25.73 54.08
CA LEU A 8 -5.62 26.27 52.86
C LEU A 8 -6.13 27.67 52.47
N LYS A 9 -7.37 28.03 52.84
CA LYS A 9 -7.93 29.36 52.57
C LYS A 9 -7.34 30.45 53.45
N GLN A 10 -7.04 30.13 54.73
CA GLN A 10 -6.52 31.11 55.69
C GLN A 10 -5.00 31.29 55.63
N ASN A 11 -4.24 30.28 55.18
CA ASN A 11 -2.77 30.36 55.17
C ASN A 11 -2.21 30.67 53.78
N SER A 12 -1.97 31.97 53.54
CA SER A 12 -1.53 32.48 52.23
C SER A 12 -0.16 31.96 51.78
N LEU A 13 0.73 31.63 52.73
CA LEU A 13 2.05 31.05 52.44
C LEU A 13 1.94 29.61 51.95
N LEU A 14 1.14 28.78 52.65
CA LEU A 14 0.86 27.40 52.26
C LEU A 14 0.18 27.32 50.89
N ARG A 15 -0.76 28.22 50.61
CA ARG A 15 -1.43 28.30 49.31
C ARG A 15 -0.47 28.68 48.17
N ARG A 16 0.43 29.64 48.40
CA ARG A 16 1.46 30.02 47.42
C ARG A 16 2.41 28.86 47.15
N GLY A 17 2.87 28.16 48.19
CA GLY A 17 3.72 26.97 48.05
C GLY A 17 3.04 25.86 47.24
N LEU A 18 1.76 25.59 47.50
CA LEU A 18 1.00 24.57 46.78
C LEU A 18 0.83 24.90 45.29
N TYR A 19 0.54 26.18 44.95
CA TYR A 19 0.44 26.61 43.55
C TYR A 19 1.78 26.56 42.83
N SER A 20 2.88 26.94 43.49
CA SER A 20 4.22 26.79 42.93
C SER A 20 4.58 25.33 42.66
N LEU A 21 4.21 24.42 43.57
CA LEU A 21 4.41 22.98 43.40
C LEU A 21 3.59 22.44 42.22
N MET A 22 2.30 22.80 42.12
CA MET A 22 1.45 22.38 41.00
C MET A 22 1.94 22.94 39.67
N ALA A 23 2.39 24.20 39.63
CA ALA A 23 2.96 24.79 38.41
C ALA A 23 4.26 24.09 37.99
N ALA A 24 5.13 23.73 38.95
CA ALA A 24 6.35 22.97 38.67
C ALA A 24 6.03 21.55 38.15
N LEU A 25 5.08 20.86 38.77
CA LEU A 25 4.59 19.55 38.31
C LEU A 25 4.02 19.62 36.89
N MET A 26 3.23 20.66 36.60
CA MET A 26 2.67 20.86 35.26
C MET A 26 3.74 21.19 34.21
N ALA A 27 4.77 21.97 34.58
CA ALA A 27 5.90 22.25 33.70
C ALA A 27 6.74 20.99 33.39
N ILE A 28 6.94 20.13 34.39
CA ILE A 28 7.66 18.85 34.24
C ILE A 28 6.87 17.88 33.35
N THR A 29 5.55 17.76 33.54
CA THR A 29 4.73 16.88 32.69
C THR A 29 4.65 17.36 31.24
N ILE A 30 4.60 18.69 31.01
CA ILE A 30 4.69 19.25 29.66
C ILE A 30 6.07 18.97 29.04
N GLY A 31 7.16 19.15 29.79
CA GLY A 31 8.53 18.88 29.29
C GLY A 31 8.83 17.42 28.98
N LEU A 32 8.18 16.47 29.66
CA LEU A 32 8.31 15.03 29.40
C LEU A 32 7.38 14.54 28.28
N ALA A 33 6.29 15.26 28.00
CA ALA A 33 5.33 14.94 26.94
C ALA A 33 5.64 15.63 25.60
N THR A 34 6.55 16.61 25.58
CA THR A 34 7.06 17.15 24.31
C THR A 34 8.00 16.15 23.67
N PRO A 35 7.71 15.64 22.45
CA PRO A 35 8.68 14.82 21.73
C PRO A 35 9.97 15.62 21.60
N THR A 36 11.07 15.09 22.15
CA THR A 36 12.38 15.67 21.93
C THR A 36 12.66 15.59 20.43
N PRO A 37 12.93 16.71 19.74
CA PRO A 37 13.38 16.64 18.36
C PRO A 37 14.62 15.76 18.33
N SER A 38 14.63 14.74 17.47
CA SER A 38 15.84 14.00 17.17
C SER A 38 16.90 15.02 16.76
N HIS A 39 17.93 15.20 17.59
CA HIS A 39 19.05 16.07 17.27
C HIS A 39 19.88 15.41 16.16
N ALA A 40 19.44 15.58 14.91
CA ALA A 40 20.31 15.39 13.77
C ALA A 40 21.38 16.49 13.82
N SER A 41 22.65 16.10 13.76
CA SER A 41 23.75 17.06 13.69
C SER A 41 23.58 17.91 12.42
N ILE A 42 24.03 19.16 12.43
CA ILE A 42 24.16 19.97 11.20
C ILE A 42 25.01 19.22 10.17
N PHE A 43 25.97 18.41 10.62
CA PHE A 43 26.74 17.53 9.73
C PHE A 43 25.92 16.39 9.14
N ASP A 44 24.94 15.83 9.86
CA ASP A 44 24.03 14.83 9.30
C ASP A 44 23.11 15.47 8.24
N LEU A 45 22.65 16.70 8.47
CA LEU A 45 21.84 17.46 7.51
C LEU A 45 22.62 17.90 6.25
N ILE A 46 23.93 18.13 6.39
CA ILE A 46 24.83 18.52 5.29
C ILE A 46 25.34 17.31 4.51
N PHE A 47 25.65 16.19 5.18
CA PHE A 47 26.23 15.00 4.55
C PHE A 47 25.18 13.94 4.15
N GLN A 48 24.04 13.84 4.83
CA GLN A 48 22.85 13.15 4.33
C GLN A 48 21.95 14.19 3.65
N GLY A 49 22.29 14.56 2.42
CA GLY A 49 21.60 15.62 1.69
C GLY A 49 20.08 15.50 1.76
N ILE A 50 19.43 16.50 2.38
CA ILE A 50 17.97 16.59 2.48
C ILE A 50 17.41 16.72 1.07
N ARG A 51 16.88 15.61 0.54
CA ARG A 51 16.25 15.61 -0.78
C ARG A 51 14.76 15.89 -0.64
N TYR A 52 14.31 16.95 -1.31
CA TYR A 52 12.90 17.24 -1.48
C TYR A 52 12.40 16.69 -2.80
N VAL A 53 11.17 16.19 -2.80
CA VAL A 53 10.54 15.58 -3.96
C VAL A 53 9.22 16.27 -4.26
N GLN A 54 9.05 16.70 -5.50
CA GLN A 54 7.79 17.24 -6.00
C GLN A 54 6.95 16.10 -6.59
N LEU A 55 5.84 15.78 -5.92
CA LEU A 55 4.97 14.66 -6.30
C LEU A 55 4.20 14.90 -7.62
N GLY A 56 3.95 16.16 -7.99
CA GLY A 56 3.15 16.49 -9.18
C GLY A 56 3.83 16.20 -10.53
N ASN A 57 5.16 16.32 -10.59
CA ASN A 57 5.97 16.12 -11.80
C ASN A 57 7.08 15.09 -11.56
N MET A 58 6.84 14.11 -10.69
CA MET A 58 7.83 13.08 -10.40
C MET A 58 8.15 12.27 -11.67
N SER A 59 9.43 12.18 -12.02
CA SER A 59 9.91 11.37 -13.15
C SER A 59 9.77 9.87 -12.87
N ASN A 60 9.70 9.02 -13.90
CA ASN A 60 9.70 7.56 -13.72
C ASN A 60 10.91 7.08 -12.91
N ARG A 61 12.09 7.69 -13.13
CA ARG A 61 13.31 7.33 -12.41
C ARG A 61 13.21 7.66 -10.92
N ASP A 62 12.69 8.83 -10.56
CA ASP A 62 12.51 9.21 -9.16
C ASP A 62 11.43 8.36 -8.48
N GLU A 63 10.39 8.01 -9.22
CA GLU A 63 9.34 7.09 -8.78
C GLU A 63 9.91 5.71 -8.44
N VAL A 64 10.75 5.14 -9.32
CA VAL A 64 11.45 3.87 -9.09
C VAL A 64 12.38 3.96 -7.88
N ASN A 65 13.12 5.07 -7.74
CA ASN A 65 14.01 5.27 -6.59
C ASN A 65 13.26 5.36 -5.26
N LEU A 66 12.07 5.98 -5.26
CA LEU A 66 11.19 6.04 -4.11
C LEU A 66 10.63 4.65 -3.79
N GLY A 67 10.12 3.93 -4.79
CA GLY A 67 9.65 2.55 -4.67
C GLY A 67 10.70 1.61 -4.08
N THR A 68 11.95 1.73 -4.54
CA THR A 68 13.08 0.94 -4.04
C THR A 68 13.38 1.20 -2.56
N GLN A 69 13.13 2.42 -2.07
CA GLN A 69 13.29 2.73 -0.64
C GLN A 69 12.14 2.18 0.19
N ILE A 70 10.91 2.29 -0.32
CA ILE A 70 9.72 1.72 0.31
C ILE A 70 9.87 0.20 0.42
N ASP A 71 10.26 -0.49 -0.66
CA ASP A 71 10.51 -1.93 -0.68
C ASP A 71 11.54 -2.36 0.38
N ARG A 72 12.69 -1.65 0.45
CA ARG A 72 13.70 -1.92 1.48
C ARG A 72 13.13 -1.77 2.89
N GLN A 73 12.33 -0.75 3.14
CA GLN A 73 11.76 -0.50 4.46
C GLN A 73 10.66 -1.53 4.82
N LEU A 74 9.82 -1.93 3.86
CA LEU A 74 8.81 -2.97 4.04
C LEU A 74 9.45 -4.30 4.48
N LYS A 75 10.53 -4.71 3.81
CA LYS A 75 11.28 -5.94 4.12
C LYS A 75 12.05 -5.87 5.44
N ALA A 76 12.69 -4.74 5.71
CA ALA A 76 13.58 -4.61 6.86
C ALA A 76 12.86 -4.30 8.18
N GLN A 77 11.78 -3.52 8.13
CA GLN A 77 11.19 -2.92 9.34
C GLN A 77 9.73 -3.32 9.59
N GLN A 78 8.98 -3.69 8.56
CA GLN A 78 7.55 -4.00 8.66
C GLN A 78 7.24 -5.49 8.57
N GLY A 79 8.27 -6.34 8.49
CA GLY A 79 8.10 -7.79 8.54
C GLY A 79 7.46 -8.40 7.30
N VAL A 80 7.50 -7.73 6.14
CA VAL A 80 7.11 -8.36 4.86
C VAL A 80 8.14 -9.44 4.52
N ARG A 81 7.75 -10.70 4.76
CA ARG A 81 8.61 -11.87 4.57
C ARG A 81 8.48 -12.37 3.14
N ILE A 82 9.56 -12.32 2.38
CA ILE A 82 9.58 -12.88 1.02
C ILE A 82 9.57 -14.40 1.10
N TYR A 83 8.67 -15.03 0.35
CA TYR A 83 8.57 -16.48 0.24
C TYR A 83 9.78 -17.02 -0.54
N ASN A 84 10.64 -17.77 0.14
CA ASN A 84 11.89 -18.30 -0.40
C ASN A 84 11.97 -19.83 -0.39
N ARG A 85 10.88 -20.53 0.00
CA ARG A 85 10.86 -22.00 0.11
C ARG A 85 10.86 -22.70 -1.25
N ASN A 86 10.33 -22.04 -2.29
CA ASN A 86 10.29 -22.61 -3.63
C ASN A 86 10.51 -21.54 -4.71
N ALA A 87 11.64 -21.64 -5.41
CA ALA A 87 11.98 -20.73 -6.50
C ALA A 87 11.05 -20.87 -7.71
N SER A 88 10.48 -22.06 -7.96
CA SER A 88 9.59 -22.27 -9.13
C SER A 88 8.30 -21.45 -9.00
N ILE A 89 7.79 -21.27 -7.78
CA ILE A 89 6.64 -20.42 -7.50
C ILE A 89 6.97 -18.96 -7.79
N ASN A 90 8.12 -18.48 -7.31
CA ASN A 90 8.56 -17.11 -7.59
C ASN A 90 8.73 -16.86 -9.09
N SER A 91 9.36 -17.79 -9.82
CA SER A 91 9.49 -17.71 -11.27
C SER A 91 8.14 -17.68 -11.97
N TYR A 92 7.20 -18.55 -11.56
CA TYR A 92 5.87 -18.62 -12.14
C TYR A 92 5.05 -17.33 -11.93
N ILE A 93 5.07 -16.77 -10.71
CA ILE A 93 4.42 -15.49 -10.43
C ILE A 93 5.08 -14.36 -11.22
N ASN A 94 6.41 -14.37 -11.34
CA ASN A 94 7.10 -13.40 -12.17
C ASN A 94 6.76 -13.56 -13.66
N GLU A 95 6.62 -14.77 -14.20
CA GLU A 95 6.19 -15.01 -15.59
C GLU A 95 4.82 -14.38 -15.87
N ILE A 96 3.84 -14.61 -15.00
CA ILE A 96 2.50 -13.99 -15.10
C ILE A 96 2.62 -12.46 -15.06
N GLY A 97 3.34 -11.94 -14.06
CA GLY A 97 3.49 -10.52 -13.84
C GLY A 97 4.17 -9.81 -15.01
N GLN A 98 5.27 -10.34 -15.52
CA GLN A 98 5.99 -9.74 -16.65
C GLN A 98 5.15 -9.76 -17.93
N ARG A 99 4.37 -10.82 -18.16
CA ARG A 99 3.41 -10.87 -19.28
C ARG A 99 2.37 -9.75 -19.18
N LEU A 100 1.84 -9.49 -17.98
CA LEU A 100 0.89 -8.40 -17.74
C LEU A 100 1.55 -7.01 -17.80
N ALA A 101 2.78 -6.87 -17.31
CA ALA A 101 3.50 -5.60 -17.31
C ALA A 101 3.79 -5.11 -18.75
N ALA A 102 4.15 -6.04 -19.64
CA ALA A 102 4.49 -5.76 -21.03
C ALA A 102 3.33 -5.15 -21.84
N THR A 103 2.07 -5.39 -21.45
CA THR A 103 0.87 -4.87 -22.11
C THR A 103 0.18 -3.73 -21.34
N SER A 104 0.80 -3.29 -20.24
CA SER A 104 0.28 -2.21 -19.40
C SER A 104 0.46 -0.83 -20.05
N ASP A 105 -0.15 0.20 -19.46
CA ASP A 105 0.01 1.58 -19.93
C ASP A 105 1.41 2.18 -19.59
N ARG A 106 2.24 1.50 -18.79
CA ARG A 106 3.61 1.92 -18.43
C ARG A 106 4.60 0.75 -18.53
N PRO A 107 4.77 0.13 -19.71
CA PRO A 107 5.54 -1.11 -19.86
C PRO A 107 7.05 -0.93 -19.58
N ASP A 108 7.56 0.30 -19.67
CA ASP A 108 8.98 0.63 -19.47
C ASP A 108 9.41 0.71 -17.99
N LEU A 109 8.50 0.53 -17.04
CA LEU A 109 8.87 0.45 -15.62
C LEU A 109 9.55 -0.88 -15.30
N PRO A 110 10.53 -0.90 -14.38
CA PRO A 110 11.19 -2.13 -13.95
C PRO A 110 10.30 -2.91 -12.96
N TYR A 111 9.25 -3.54 -13.46
CA TYR A 111 8.32 -4.28 -12.62
C TYR A 111 9.00 -5.43 -11.88
N THR A 112 8.75 -5.51 -10.57
CA THR A 112 9.25 -6.55 -9.68
C THR A 112 8.07 -7.19 -8.97
N PHE A 113 7.88 -8.49 -9.19
CA PHE A 113 6.80 -9.28 -8.57
C PHE A 113 7.38 -10.14 -7.46
N GLN A 114 6.83 -10.01 -6.26
CA GLN A 114 7.38 -10.63 -5.06
C GLN A 114 6.32 -11.47 -4.37
N VAL A 115 6.63 -12.74 -4.13
CA VAL A 115 5.75 -13.60 -3.34
C VAL A 115 6.02 -13.34 -1.86
N VAL A 116 4.96 -13.06 -1.10
CA VAL A 116 5.00 -12.78 0.33
C VAL A 116 4.47 -13.98 1.10
N ASP A 117 5.24 -14.46 2.07
CA ASP A 117 4.92 -15.56 2.97
C ASP A 117 3.87 -15.14 4.01
N ASP A 118 2.64 -14.98 3.54
CA ASP A 118 1.45 -14.65 4.32
C ASP A 118 0.28 -15.50 3.82
N ASN A 119 -0.50 -16.04 4.76
CA ASN A 119 -1.66 -16.89 4.48
C ASN A 119 -2.93 -16.09 4.18
N SER A 120 -2.89 -14.77 4.35
CA SER A 120 -4.01 -13.88 4.05
C SER A 120 -4.21 -13.78 2.54
N VAL A 121 -5.47 -13.60 2.13
CA VAL A 121 -5.82 -13.41 0.72
C VAL A 121 -5.65 -11.92 0.43
N ASN A 122 -4.46 -11.54 -0.03
CA ASN A 122 -4.17 -10.16 -0.39
C ASN A 122 -3.06 -10.04 -1.46
N ALA A 123 -3.04 -8.91 -2.16
CA ALA A 123 -1.93 -8.40 -2.94
C ALA A 123 -1.90 -6.88 -2.79
N PHE A 124 -0.74 -6.28 -3.01
CA PHE A 124 -0.64 -4.83 -3.02
C PHE A 124 0.50 -4.39 -3.93
N ALA A 125 0.42 -3.17 -4.43
CA ALA A 125 1.49 -2.53 -5.18
C ALA A 125 1.99 -1.27 -4.48
N THR A 126 3.29 -1.03 -4.60
CA THR A 126 3.88 0.28 -4.29
C THR A 126 4.30 0.99 -5.58
N THR A 127 4.67 2.25 -5.45
CA THR A 127 5.14 3.04 -6.58
C THR A 127 6.40 2.44 -7.22
N GLY A 128 6.66 2.77 -8.49
CA GLY A 128 7.91 2.37 -9.16
C GLY A 128 7.97 0.93 -9.68
N GLY A 129 6.84 0.20 -9.69
CA GLY A 129 6.76 -1.13 -10.33
C GLY A 129 6.82 -2.32 -9.36
N PHE A 130 6.79 -2.10 -8.05
CA PHE A 130 6.87 -3.20 -7.08
C PHE A 130 5.47 -3.73 -6.74
N VAL A 131 5.27 -5.03 -6.94
CA VAL A 131 4.00 -5.73 -6.68
C VAL A 131 4.26 -6.91 -5.75
N TYR A 132 3.40 -7.08 -4.76
CA TYR A 132 3.53 -8.07 -3.70
C TYR A 132 2.29 -8.98 -3.70
N ILE A 133 2.51 -10.29 -3.77
CA ILE A 133 1.47 -11.31 -3.94
C ILE A 133 1.57 -12.26 -2.76
N GLN A 134 0.56 -12.31 -1.89
CA GLN A 134 0.60 -13.19 -0.72
C GLN A 134 0.31 -14.65 -1.10
N THR A 135 0.93 -15.60 -0.39
CA THR A 135 0.69 -17.03 -0.65
C THR A 135 -0.77 -17.45 -0.45
N GLY A 136 -1.50 -16.78 0.45
CA GLY A 136 -2.94 -16.98 0.62
C GLY A 136 -3.76 -16.63 -0.62
N LEU A 137 -3.41 -15.54 -1.32
CA LEU A 137 -4.03 -15.19 -2.59
C LEU A 137 -3.76 -16.25 -3.66
N ILE A 138 -2.51 -16.71 -3.79
CA ILE A 138 -2.16 -17.74 -4.78
C ILE A 138 -2.96 -19.03 -4.53
N ARG A 139 -3.11 -19.45 -3.26
CA ARG A 139 -3.93 -20.63 -2.92
C ARG A 139 -5.44 -20.41 -3.09
N ALA A 140 -5.92 -19.17 -3.00
CA ALA A 140 -7.34 -18.85 -3.10
C ALA A 140 -7.86 -18.78 -4.54
N ALA A 141 -6.99 -18.46 -5.50
CA ALA A 141 -7.34 -18.49 -6.92
C ALA A 141 -7.55 -19.94 -7.40
N GLU A 142 -8.56 -20.17 -8.24
CA GLU A 142 -8.85 -21.51 -8.79
C GLU A 142 -8.09 -21.81 -10.08
N ASN A 143 -7.69 -20.76 -10.79
CA ASN A 143 -6.95 -20.84 -12.04
C ASN A 143 -6.03 -19.62 -12.21
N GLU A 144 -5.17 -19.66 -13.23
CA GLU A 144 -4.18 -18.59 -13.49
C GLU A 144 -4.84 -17.28 -13.91
N ALA A 145 -5.99 -17.32 -14.60
CA ALA A 145 -6.71 -16.12 -15.05
C ALA A 145 -7.27 -15.31 -13.87
N GLU A 146 -7.74 -15.97 -12.81
CA GLU A 146 -8.15 -15.30 -11.56
C GLU A 146 -6.99 -14.58 -10.88
N LEU A 147 -5.86 -15.27 -10.71
CA LEU A 147 -4.66 -14.68 -10.12
C LEU A 147 -4.13 -13.53 -10.98
N ALA A 148 -4.06 -13.72 -12.30
CA ALA A 148 -3.65 -12.69 -13.25
C ALA A 148 -4.59 -11.48 -13.21
N GLY A 149 -5.89 -11.67 -12.97
CA GLY A 149 -6.85 -10.58 -12.79
C GLY A 149 -6.50 -9.68 -11.62
N VAL A 150 -6.20 -10.27 -10.45
CA VAL A 150 -5.76 -9.50 -9.27
C VAL A 150 -4.42 -8.80 -9.53
N MET A 151 -3.46 -9.50 -10.14
CA MET A 151 -2.17 -8.89 -10.48
C MET A 151 -2.32 -7.74 -11.50
N ALA A 152 -3.25 -7.85 -12.45
CA ALA A 152 -3.54 -6.80 -13.41
C ALA A 152 -4.17 -5.57 -12.74
N HIS A 153 -5.03 -5.78 -11.74
CA HIS A 153 -5.57 -4.72 -10.88
C HIS A 153 -4.46 -3.96 -10.13
N GLU A 154 -3.50 -4.67 -9.52
CA GLU A 154 -2.35 -4.05 -8.86
C GLU A 154 -1.47 -3.24 -9.83
N ILE A 155 -1.25 -3.76 -11.05
CA ILE A 155 -0.59 -3.00 -12.12
C ILE A 155 -1.41 -1.76 -12.50
N GLY A 156 -2.74 -1.84 -12.47
CA GLY A 156 -3.66 -0.71 -12.64
C GLY A 156 -3.42 0.41 -11.63
N HIS A 157 -3.15 0.09 -10.35
CA HIS A 157 -2.76 1.09 -9.36
C HIS A 157 -1.43 1.79 -9.68
N ILE A 158 -0.46 1.04 -10.20
CA ILE A 158 0.86 1.59 -10.60
C ILE A 158 0.73 2.50 -11.82
N THR A 159 -0.03 2.08 -12.83
CA THR A 159 -0.22 2.86 -14.06
C THR A 159 -1.08 4.10 -13.82
N GLY A 160 -2.06 4.03 -12.93
CA GLY A 160 -2.85 5.17 -12.45
C GLY A 160 -2.12 6.08 -11.44
N ARG A 161 -0.91 5.69 -10.98
CA ARG A 161 -0.11 6.41 -9.97
C ARG A 161 -0.89 6.68 -8.67
N HIS A 162 -1.80 5.77 -8.29
CA HIS A 162 -2.72 5.97 -7.17
C HIS A 162 -1.98 6.17 -5.83
N ALA A 163 -0.95 5.36 -5.56
CA ALA A 163 -0.13 5.51 -4.36
C ALA A 163 0.53 6.90 -4.27
N LEU A 164 1.06 7.44 -5.38
CA LEU A 164 1.66 8.78 -5.39
C LEU A 164 0.63 9.88 -5.14
N ASN A 165 -0.57 9.74 -5.72
CA ASN A 165 -1.66 10.68 -5.51
C ASN A 165 -2.11 10.67 -4.03
N GLN A 166 -2.18 9.49 -3.42
CA GLN A 166 -2.55 9.35 -2.01
C GLN A 166 -1.45 9.86 -1.08
N MET A 167 -0.17 9.56 -1.38
CA MET A 167 0.99 10.16 -0.67
C MET A 167 0.94 11.67 -0.72
N ARG A 168 0.59 12.26 -1.87
CA ARG A 168 0.45 13.71 -2.01
C ARG A 168 -0.67 14.26 -1.14
N GLN A 169 -1.84 13.64 -1.15
CA GLN A 169 -2.97 14.05 -0.31
C GLN A 169 -2.61 13.96 1.18
N GLN A 170 -1.99 12.86 1.60
CA GLN A 170 -1.59 12.66 2.98
C GLN A 170 -0.48 13.63 3.41
N ALA A 171 0.48 13.91 2.53
CA ALA A 171 1.56 14.86 2.79
C ALA A 171 1.02 16.29 2.98
N LEU A 172 0.01 16.68 2.18
CA LEU A 172 -0.70 17.96 2.33
C LEU A 172 -1.50 18.00 3.64
N ALA A 173 -2.28 16.95 3.91
CA ALA A 173 -3.11 16.85 5.13
C ALA A 173 -2.27 16.87 6.41
N SER A 174 -1.09 16.25 6.39
CA SER A 174 -0.16 16.17 7.52
C SER A 174 0.75 17.40 7.65
N GLY A 175 0.66 18.36 6.73
CA GLY A 175 1.50 19.57 6.72
C GLY A 175 2.98 19.34 6.41
N VAL A 176 3.37 18.13 5.98
CA VAL A 176 4.76 17.79 5.62
C VAL A 176 5.14 18.22 4.20
N ALA A 177 4.17 18.65 3.40
CA ALA A 177 4.38 19.27 2.10
C ALA A 177 4.71 20.76 2.24
N GLY A 178 5.94 21.14 1.87
CA GLY A 178 6.39 22.54 1.82
C GLY A 178 6.56 23.06 0.40
N SER A 179 7.02 24.32 0.27
CA SER A 179 7.27 24.97 -1.04
C SER A 179 8.33 24.26 -1.89
N LEU A 180 9.30 23.61 -1.24
CA LEU A 180 10.34 22.82 -1.91
C LEU A 180 9.88 21.40 -2.28
N GLY A 181 8.68 20.99 -1.84
CA GLY A 181 8.16 19.63 -1.94
C GLY A 181 8.12 18.92 -0.59
N VAL A 182 8.10 17.59 -0.62
CA VAL A 182 8.09 16.77 0.60
C VAL A 182 9.47 16.16 0.79
N ARG A 183 9.96 16.10 2.03
CA ARG A 183 11.21 15.41 2.34
C ARG A 183 11.12 13.93 1.96
N GLN A 184 12.19 13.40 1.39
CA GLN A 184 12.22 12.03 0.88
C GLN A 184 11.94 10.98 1.97
N ASP A 185 12.53 11.11 3.14
CA ASP A 185 12.32 10.18 4.26
C ASP A 185 10.86 10.16 4.74
N ALA A 186 10.24 11.33 4.85
CA ALA A 186 8.82 11.45 5.15
C ALA A 186 7.95 10.78 4.06
N LEU A 187 8.30 10.92 2.78
CA LEU A 187 7.60 10.24 1.70
C LEU A 187 7.75 8.72 1.75
N VAL A 188 8.94 8.21 2.05
CA VAL A 188 9.13 6.76 2.20
C VAL A 188 8.25 6.24 3.33
N GLY A 189 8.23 6.93 4.48
CA GLY A 189 7.36 6.58 5.61
C GLY A 189 5.87 6.56 5.24
N LEU A 190 5.40 7.59 4.52
CA LEU A 190 4.03 7.63 3.99
C LEU A 190 3.75 6.47 3.03
N GLY A 191 4.67 6.16 2.12
CA GLY A 191 4.53 5.07 1.16
C GLY A 191 4.42 3.70 1.85
N VAL A 192 5.21 3.47 2.90
CA VAL A 192 5.14 2.26 3.72
C VAL A 192 3.80 2.18 4.47
N GLN A 193 3.36 3.28 5.07
CA GLN A 193 2.08 3.32 5.77
C GLN A 193 0.91 3.01 4.83
N LEU A 194 0.90 3.63 3.64
CA LEU A 194 -0.14 3.42 2.66
C LEU A 194 -0.22 1.97 2.19
N ALA A 195 0.93 1.36 1.90
CA ALA A 195 1.00 -0.02 1.42
C ALA A 195 0.41 -1.04 2.39
N LEU A 196 0.40 -0.75 3.70
CA LEU A 196 0.02 -1.70 4.74
C LEU A 196 -1.31 -1.38 5.43
N GLN A 197 -1.75 -0.12 5.44
CA GLN A 197 -2.77 0.31 6.41
C GLN A 197 -3.91 1.12 5.81
N LEU A 198 -3.70 1.81 4.68
CA LEU A 198 -4.67 2.77 4.20
C LEU A 198 -5.40 2.22 2.98
N PRO A 199 -6.76 2.17 3.03
CA PRO A 199 -7.53 1.76 1.88
C PRO A 199 -7.37 2.75 0.74
N ASN A 200 -7.48 2.25 -0.48
CA ASN A 200 -7.59 3.08 -1.67
C ASN A 200 -8.92 3.83 -1.71
N SER A 201 -8.97 4.93 -2.46
CA SER A 201 -10.22 5.63 -2.72
C SER A 201 -11.11 4.84 -3.70
N ARG A 202 -12.42 5.10 -3.67
CA ARG A 202 -13.39 4.45 -4.57
C ARG A 202 -13.06 4.71 -6.04
N GLU A 203 -12.63 5.93 -6.34
CA GLU A 203 -12.23 6.37 -7.67
C GLU A 203 -10.97 5.64 -8.14
N ALA A 204 -9.98 5.48 -7.24
CA ALA A 204 -8.76 4.74 -7.53
C ALA A 204 -9.05 3.25 -7.82
N GLU A 205 -9.97 2.64 -7.06
CA GLU A 205 -10.38 1.25 -7.30
C GLU A 205 -11.09 1.08 -8.65
N HIS A 206 -12.02 1.98 -9.01
CA HIS A 206 -12.67 1.94 -10.33
C HIS A 206 -11.70 2.19 -11.50
N ASP A 207 -10.70 3.05 -11.29
CA ASP A 207 -9.66 3.28 -12.29
C ASP A 207 -8.75 2.06 -12.45
N ALA A 208 -8.33 1.45 -11.35
CA ALA A 208 -7.52 0.25 -11.32
C ALA A 208 -8.27 -0.96 -11.94
N ASP A 209 -9.56 -1.14 -11.65
CA ASP A 209 -10.41 -2.14 -12.29
C ASP A 209 -10.39 -2.00 -13.81
N ARG A 210 -10.66 -0.78 -14.29
CA ARG A 210 -10.77 -0.51 -15.72
C ARG A 210 -9.43 -0.78 -16.43
N ARG A 211 -8.33 -0.28 -15.87
CA ARG A 211 -6.98 -0.51 -16.41
C ARG A 211 -6.57 -1.97 -16.35
N GLY A 212 -6.82 -2.62 -15.22
CA GLY A 212 -6.52 -4.02 -14.98
C GLY A 212 -7.28 -4.92 -15.95
N PHE A 213 -8.57 -4.67 -16.15
CA PHE A 213 -9.39 -5.41 -17.13
C PHE A 213 -8.84 -5.32 -18.55
N HIS A 214 -8.52 -4.10 -19.02
CA HIS A 214 -7.95 -3.93 -20.35
C HIS A 214 -6.55 -4.54 -20.47
N ASN A 215 -5.72 -4.42 -19.44
CA ASN A 215 -4.38 -5.00 -19.42
C ASN A 215 -4.45 -6.54 -19.48
N LEU A 216 -5.30 -7.15 -18.66
CA LEU A 216 -5.54 -8.59 -18.62
C LEU A 216 -5.96 -9.13 -20.00
N GLY A 217 -6.92 -8.46 -20.64
CA GLY A 217 -7.38 -8.81 -21.99
C GLY A 217 -6.30 -8.65 -23.06
N ARG A 218 -5.52 -7.56 -23.03
CA ARG A 218 -4.37 -7.35 -23.95
C ARG A 218 -3.28 -8.41 -23.77
N ALA A 219 -3.06 -8.87 -22.54
CA ALA A 219 -2.14 -9.96 -22.24
C ALA A 219 -2.67 -11.33 -22.71
N GLY A 220 -3.93 -11.42 -23.17
CA GLY A 220 -4.55 -12.62 -23.71
C GLY A 220 -5.17 -13.56 -22.67
N TYR A 221 -5.27 -13.12 -21.41
CA TYR A 221 -5.96 -13.87 -20.35
C TYR A 221 -7.48 -13.74 -20.47
N ASP A 222 -8.19 -14.77 -20.02
CA ASP A 222 -9.64 -14.69 -19.88
C ASP A 222 -10.02 -13.64 -18.85
N THR A 223 -10.74 -12.61 -19.31
CA THR A 223 -11.19 -11.51 -18.45
C THR A 223 -12.29 -11.93 -17.45
N ALA A 224 -12.95 -13.07 -17.69
CA ALA A 224 -13.88 -13.66 -16.71
C ALA A 224 -13.16 -14.09 -15.42
N GLY A 225 -11.85 -14.39 -15.47
CA GLY A 225 -11.07 -14.70 -14.27
C GLY A 225 -11.07 -13.57 -13.25
N PHE A 226 -10.91 -12.31 -13.70
CA PHE A 226 -10.94 -11.16 -12.80
C PHE A 226 -12.32 -10.99 -12.14
N ILE A 227 -13.39 -11.12 -12.92
CA ILE A 227 -14.77 -11.04 -12.43
C ILE A 227 -15.04 -12.14 -11.40
N SER A 228 -14.68 -13.38 -11.73
CA SER A 228 -14.87 -14.55 -10.87
C SER A 228 -14.17 -14.38 -9.53
N PHE A 229 -12.92 -13.92 -9.53
CA PHE A 229 -12.20 -13.70 -8.28
C PHE A 229 -12.83 -12.59 -7.43
N MET A 230 -13.25 -11.48 -8.05
CA MET A 230 -13.93 -10.40 -7.34
C MET A 230 -15.25 -10.86 -6.69
N GLN A 231 -16.03 -11.69 -7.38
CA GLN A 231 -17.25 -12.30 -6.82
C GLN A 231 -16.96 -13.21 -5.62
N LYS A 232 -15.85 -13.97 -5.66
CA LYS A 232 -15.42 -14.81 -4.51
C LYS A 232 -15.08 -13.98 -3.28
N LEU A 233 -14.48 -12.80 -3.48
CA LEU A 233 -14.16 -11.89 -2.39
C LEU A 233 -15.42 -11.29 -1.77
N GLU A 234 -16.41 -10.86 -2.59
CA GLU A 234 -17.70 -10.37 -2.10
C GLU A 234 -18.45 -11.41 -1.24
N GLY A 235 -18.38 -12.70 -1.63
CA GLY A 235 -18.97 -13.79 -0.85
C GLY A 235 -18.25 -14.09 0.48
N ARG A 236 -17.02 -13.61 0.63
CA ARG A 236 -16.17 -13.76 1.82
C ARG A 236 -15.99 -12.41 2.50
N ASN A 237 -17.05 -11.92 3.15
CA ASN A 237 -17.18 -10.62 3.87
C ASN A 237 -16.05 -10.23 4.88
N THR A 238 -14.92 -10.94 4.92
CA THR A 238 -13.78 -10.74 5.82
C THR A 238 -12.42 -10.89 5.13
N ALA A 239 -12.35 -10.89 3.79
CA ALA A 239 -11.07 -10.98 3.09
C ALA A 239 -10.23 -9.71 3.32
N GLU A 240 -8.98 -9.87 3.78
CA GLU A 240 -8.01 -8.77 3.98
C GLU A 240 -7.88 -7.88 2.75
N PHE A 241 -7.98 -8.46 1.55
CA PHE A 241 -8.04 -7.71 0.29
C PHE A 241 -9.12 -6.61 0.29
N LEU A 242 -10.32 -6.85 0.81
CA LEU A 242 -11.39 -5.86 0.84
C LEU A 242 -11.16 -4.74 1.86
N SER A 243 -10.26 -4.94 2.82
CA SER A 243 -9.83 -3.89 3.77
C SER A 243 -8.96 -2.85 3.08
N THR A 244 -8.10 -3.25 2.14
CA THR A 244 -7.22 -2.34 1.37
C THR A 244 -7.84 -1.90 0.04
N HIS A 245 -8.72 -2.73 -0.53
CA HIS A 245 -9.44 -2.50 -1.79
C HIS A 245 -10.96 -2.49 -1.55
N PRO A 246 -11.51 -1.39 -1.02
CA PRO A 246 -12.92 -1.33 -0.70
C PRO A 246 -13.77 -1.53 -1.96
N ASN A 247 -14.86 -2.27 -1.82
CA ASN A 247 -15.86 -2.40 -2.87
C ASN A 247 -17.04 -1.48 -2.58
N PRO A 248 -17.13 -0.30 -3.23
CA PRO A 248 -18.22 0.65 -2.99
C PRO A 248 -19.60 0.17 -3.50
N GLY A 249 -19.69 -1.07 -3.98
CA GLY A 249 -20.79 -1.57 -4.80
C GLY A 249 -20.52 -1.28 -6.29
N ASN A 250 -21.01 -2.15 -7.17
CA ASN A 250 -20.97 -2.04 -8.64
C ASN A 250 -19.64 -2.36 -9.34
N ARG A 251 -18.53 -2.67 -8.65
CA ARG A 251 -17.27 -3.05 -9.31
C ARG A 251 -17.43 -4.29 -10.19
N VAL A 252 -18.00 -5.37 -9.65
CA VAL A 252 -18.30 -6.60 -10.41
C VAL A 252 -19.22 -6.31 -11.60
N ASN A 253 -20.28 -5.52 -11.40
CA ASN A 253 -21.22 -5.16 -12.47
C ASN A 253 -20.54 -4.38 -13.61
N ASN A 254 -19.61 -3.48 -13.28
CA ASN A 254 -18.84 -2.73 -14.27
C ASN A 254 -17.91 -3.67 -15.06
N LEU A 255 -17.17 -4.54 -14.38
CA LEU A 255 -16.31 -5.53 -15.02
C LEU A 255 -17.11 -6.47 -15.94
N GLN A 256 -18.28 -6.94 -15.47
CA GLN A 256 -19.19 -7.76 -16.28
C GLN A 256 -19.68 -7.01 -17.52
N SER A 257 -20.02 -5.73 -17.39
CA SER A 257 -20.43 -4.90 -18.53
C SER A 257 -19.31 -4.76 -19.55
N MET A 258 -18.06 -4.57 -19.10
CA MET A 258 -16.88 -4.51 -19.97
C MET A 258 -16.59 -5.84 -20.66
N HIS A 259 -16.77 -6.97 -19.95
CA HIS A 259 -16.63 -8.31 -20.53
C HIS A 259 -17.68 -8.58 -21.60
N ASN A 260 -18.95 -8.28 -21.30
CA ASN A 260 -20.07 -8.48 -22.22
C ASN A 260 -19.97 -7.61 -23.48
N ALA A 261 -19.25 -6.49 -23.42
CA ALA A 261 -18.96 -5.67 -24.60
C ALA A 261 -18.07 -6.38 -25.64
N GLY A 262 -17.41 -7.50 -25.28
CA GLY A 262 -16.76 -8.40 -26.22
C GLY A 262 -15.39 -7.95 -26.74
N THR A 263 -14.82 -6.86 -26.21
CA THR A 263 -13.52 -6.31 -26.65
C THR A 263 -12.38 -7.35 -26.65
N TYR A 264 -12.44 -8.33 -25.75
CA TYR A 264 -11.43 -9.37 -25.60
C TYR A 264 -12.00 -10.79 -25.72
N ALA A 265 -13.03 -10.99 -26.54
CA ALA A 265 -13.71 -12.29 -26.68
C ALA A 265 -12.79 -13.46 -27.09
N ASN A 266 -11.65 -13.17 -27.73
CA ASN A 266 -10.66 -14.18 -28.12
C ASN A 266 -9.58 -14.46 -27.04
N ALA A 267 -9.58 -13.70 -25.94
CA ALA A 267 -8.65 -13.90 -24.84
C ALA A 267 -9.22 -15.01 -23.92
N GLY A 268 -8.47 -16.11 -23.78
CA GLY A 268 -8.94 -17.31 -23.08
C GLY A 268 -7.85 -18.04 -22.29
N ALA A 269 -6.67 -17.44 -22.14
CA ALA A 269 -5.57 -18.08 -21.42
C ALA A 269 -5.84 -18.14 -19.91
N GLY A 270 -5.22 -19.12 -19.24
CA GLY A 270 -5.19 -19.23 -17.79
C GLY A 270 -6.41 -19.88 -17.14
N THR A 271 -7.31 -20.47 -17.90
CA THR A 271 -8.56 -21.09 -17.40
C THR A 271 -8.39 -22.53 -16.90
N ASP A 272 -7.26 -23.20 -17.20
CA ASP A 272 -6.99 -24.57 -16.77
C ASP A 272 -6.62 -24.64 -15.28
N ALA A 273 -7.62 -24.98 -14.45
CA ALA A 273 -7.47 -25.13 -13.01
C ALA A 273 -6.55 -26.30 -12.59
N ALA A 274 -6.40 -27.34 -13.42
CA ALA A 274 -5.53 -28.46 -13.11
C ALA A 274 -4.06 -28.10 -13.38
N ALA A 275 -3.80 -27.43 -14.51
CA ALA A 275 -2.48 -26.87 -14.82
C ALA A 275 -2.05 -25.88 -13.74
N TYR A 276 -2.93 -24.96 -13.34
CA TYR A 276 -2.66 -24.01 -12.25
C TYR A 276 -2.29 -24.71 -10.94
N ARG A 277 -3.13 -25.64 -10.47
CA ARG A 277 -2.89 -26.42 -9.24
C ARG A 277 -1.56 -27.19 -9.27
N ASN A 278 -1.17 -27.70 -10.45
CA ASN A 278 0.11 -28.37 -10.61
C ASN A 278 1.29 -27.39 -10.49
N ARG A 279 1.18 -26.18 -11.04
CA ARG A 279 2.22 -25.14 -10.94
C ARG A 279 2.41 -24.67 -9.49
N ILE A 280 1.32 -24.62 -8.71
CA ILE A 280 1.36 -24.15 -7.31
C ILE A 280 1.49 -25.25 -6.25
N ARG A 281 1.69 -26.52 -6.62
CA ARG A 281 1.68 -27.67 -5.68
C ARG A 281 2.69 -27.56 -4.51
N GLY A 282 3.74 -26.77 -4.65
CA GLY A 282 4.78 -26.58 -3.64
C GLY A 282 4.56 -25.41 -2.66
N LEU A 283 3.41 -24.73 -2.74
CA LEU A 283 2.99 -23.67 -1.80
C LEU A 283 2.30 -24.22 -0.55
#